data_AF-A0A0H4VM39-F1
#
_entry.id   AF-A0A0H4VM39-F1
#
_cell.length_a   1.000
_cell.length_b   1.000
_cell.length_c   1.000
_cell.angle_alpha   90.00
_cell.angle_beta   90.00
_cell.angle_gamma   90.00
#
_symmetry.space_group_name_H-M   'P 1'
#
loop_
_entity.id
_entity.type
_entity.pdbx_description
1 polymer ?
#
loop_
_entity_poly.entity_id
_entity_poly.type
_entity_poly.pdbx_seq_one_letter_code
_entity_poly.pdbx_strand_id
1 'polypeptide(L)'
;MAQNMGLNENEYIQVRNLNTERLSKAAEVARTFQNDTENMNAKLSEIDQEFENKLFKILSSRQVDAYAAFKTKPEASFLSLVQEVSPSRKK
;
A
#
# COMPACT_ATOMS: atom_id res chain seq x y z
N MET A 1 -10.59 -1.74 -1.64
CA MET A 1 -9.76 -2.95 -1.54
C MET A 1 -10.50 -4.11 -0.85
N ALA A 2 -10.79 -4.07 0.45
CA ALA A 2 -11.33 -5.23 1.20
C ALA A 2 -12.69 -5.79 0.73
N GLN A 3 -13.67 -4.93 0.40
CA GLN A 3 -15.03 -5.40 0.01
C GLN A 3 -15.06 -6.11 -1.35
N ASN A 4 -14.12 -5.84 -2.25
CA ASN A 4 -14.09 -6.42 -3.60
C ASN A 4 -13.34 -7.75 -3.67
N MET A 5 -12.58 -8.10 -2.64
CA MET A 5 -11.71 -9.28 -2.64
C MET A 5 -12.37 -10.49 -1.99
N GLY A 6 -13.55 -10.35 -1.37
CA GLY A 6 -14.24 -11.48 -0.71
C GLY A 6 -13.38 -12.10 0.39
N LEU A 7 -12.73 -11.26 1.20
CA LEU A 7 -11.92 -11.71 2.34
C LEU A 7 -12.84 -12.25 3.43
N ASN A 8 -12.44 -13.36 4.07
CA ASN A 8 -13.03 -13.77 5.33
C ASN A 8 -12.54 -12.87 6.49
N GLU A 9 -13.10 -13.05 7.68
CA GLU A 9 -12.78 -12.19 8.84
C GLU A 9 -11.29 -12.24 9.22
N ASN A 10 -10.69 -13.42 9.21
CA ASN A 10 -9.27 -13.60 9.56
C ASN A 10 -8.36 -12.93 8.51
N GLU A 11 -8.61 -13.20 7.22
CA GLU A 11 -7.90 -12.55 6.11
C GLU A 11 -8.05 -11.03 6.17
N TYR A 12 -9.26 -10.53 6.48
CA TYR A 12 -9.51 -9.10 6.63
C TYR A 12 -8.65 -8.49 7.74
N ILE A 13 -8.58 -9.13 8.91
CA ILE A 13 -7.75 -8.67 10.04
C ILE A 13 -6.27 -8.64 9.62
N GLN A 14 -5.78 -9.70 8.97
CA GLN A 14 -4.38 -9.78 8.51
C GLN A 14 -4.07 -8.70 7.47
N VAL A 15 -4.91 -8.53 6.45
CA VAL A 15 -4.75 -7.50 5.41
C VAL A 15 -4.84 -6.10 6.00
N ARG A 16 -5.71 -5.87 6.98
CA ARG A 16 -5.79 -4.59 7.70
C ARG A 16 -4.50 -4.29 8.44
N ASN A 17 -3.96 -5.26 9.18
CA ASN A 17 -2.70 -5.10 9.90
C ASN A 17 -1.54 -4.83 8.94
N LEU A 18 -1.46 -5.53 7.82
CA LEU A 18 -0.47 -5.27 6.77
C LEU A 18 -0.59 -3.86 6.19
N ASN A 19 -1.81 -3.39 5.94
CA ASN A 19 -2.04 -2.02 5.46
C ASN A 19 -1.63 -0.98 6.50
N THR A 20 -1.92 -1.21 7.78
CA THR A 20 -1.47 -0.33 8.86
C THR A 20 0.06 -0.28 8.94
N GLU A 21 0.75 -1.43 8.90
CA GLU A 21 2.22 -1.49 8.87
C GLU A 21 2.78 -0.71 7.67
N ARG A 22 2.23 -0.96 6.48
CA ARG A 22 2.62 -0.30 5.23
C ARG A 22 2.50 1.22 5.32
N LEU A 23 1.39 1.73 5.85
CA LEU A 23 1.15 3.17 6.01
C LEU A 23 2.10 3.79 7.05
N SER A 24 2.36 3.10 8.15
CA SER A 24 3.34 3.55 9.15
C SER A 24 4.74 3.68 8.57
N LYS A 25 5.23 2.67 7.83
CA LYS A 25 6.54 2.73 7.14
C LYS A 25 6.59 3.84 6.10
N ALA A 26 5.52 4.01 5.32
CA ALA A 26 5.46 5.07 4.32
C ALA A 26 5.50 6.47 4.95
N ALA A 27 4.82 6.67 6.08
CA ALA A 27 4.85 7.93 6.81
C ALA A 27 6.24 8.23 7.41
N GLU A 28 7.01 7.19 7.76
CA GLU A 28 8.40 7.35 8.19
C GLU A 28 9.30 7.73 7.01
N VAL A 29 9.21 7.00 5.89
CA VAL A 29 9.96 7.31 4.66
C VAL A 29 9.68 8.71 4.15
N ALA A 30 8.41 9.14 4.14
CA ALA A 30 8.03 10.49 3.73
C ALA A 30 8.64 11.58 4.62
N ARG A 31 8.80 11.32 5.92
CA ARG A 31 9.46 12.25 6.85
C ARG A 31 10.98 12.25 6.67
N THR A 32 11.59 11.08 6.53
CA THR A 32 13.04 10.90 6.40
C THR A 32 13.57 11.49 5.09
N PHE A 33 12.86 11.26 3.98
CA PHE A 33 13.29 11.66 2.63
C PHE A 33 12.52 12.89 2.10
N GLN A 34 12.04 13.75 3.00
CA GLN A 34 11.25 14.95 2.64
C GLN A 34 11.92 15.90 1.63
N ASN A 35 13.25 15.87 1.52
CA ASN A 35 14.05 16.69 0.60
C ASN A 35 14.65 15.89 -0.56
N ASP A 36 14.41 14.58 -0.60
CA ASP A 36 14.98 13.67 -1.59
C ASP A 36 13.86 12.79 -2.17
N THR A 37 13.15 13.37 -3.14
CA THR A 37 11.97 12.74 -3.74
C THR A 37 12.32 11.45 -4.48
N GLU A 38 13.54 11.33 -5.01
CA GLU A 38 13.98 10.14 -5.73
C GLU A 38 14.15 8.96 -4.76
N ASN A 39 14.91 9.16 -3.67
CA ASN A 39 15.07 8.12 -2.64
C ASN A 39 13.75 7.84 -1.91
N MET A 40 12.90 8.86 -1.69
CA MET A 40 11.56 8.66 -1.14
C MET A 40 10.73 7.71 -2.01
N ASN A 41 10.68 7.96 -3.33
CA ASN A 41 9.92 7.13 -4.25
C ASN A 41 10.46 5.70 -4.34
N ALA A 42 11.79 5.53 -4.36
CA ALA A 42 12.42 4.22 -4.34
C ALA A 42 12.02 3.42 -3.08
N LYS A 43 12.10 4.06 -1.90
CA LYS A 43 11.74 3.42 -0.63
C LYS A 43 10.24 3.13 -0.50
N LEU A 44 9.38 4.00 -1.01
CA LEU A 44 7.94 3.74 -1.08
C LEU A 44 7.61 2.56 -2.01
N SER A 45 8.35 2.40 -3.10
CA SER A 45 8.22 1.24 -3.99
C SER A 45 8.67 -0.06 -3.32
N GLU A 46 9.78 -0.04 -2.57
CA GLU A 46 10.21 -1.20 -1.76
C GLU A 46 9.14 -1.60 -0.73
N ILE A 47 8.52 -0.62 -0.04
CA ILE A 47 7.44 -0.86 0.92
C ILE A 47 6.21 -1.50 0.24
N ASP A 48 5.85 -1.03 -0.96
CA ASP A 48 4.75 -1.62 -1.73
C ASP A 48 5.05 -3.08 -2.09
N GLN A 49 6.25 -3.37 -2.60
CA GLN A 49 6.67 -4.73 -2.95
C GLN A 49 6.67 -5.66 -1.73
N GLU A 50 7.16 -5.20 -0.58
CA GLU A 50 7.13 -5.99 0.66
C GLU A 50 5.69 -6.30 1.09
N PHE A 51 4.81 -5.31 1.01
CA PHE A 51 3.39 -5.49 1.29
C PHE A 51 2.76 -6.53 0.35
N GLU A 52 2.99 -6.45 -0.96
CA GLU A 52 2.43 -7.41 -1.92
C GLU A 52 2.94 -8.83 -1.68
N ASN A 53 4.23 -8.99 -1.40
CA ASN A 53 4.81 -10.27 -1.07
C ASN A 53 4.19 -10.91 0.18
N LYS A 54 3.84 -10.09 1.19
CA LYS A 54 3.11 -10.57 2.39
C LYS A 54 1.64 -10.83 2.08
N LEU A 55 1.00 -9.97 1.28
CA LEU A 55 -0.39 -10.08 0.89
C LEU A 55 -0.65 -11.39 0.11
N PHE A 56 0.20 -11.73 -0.86
CA PHE A 56 0.05 -12.95 -1.66
C PHE A 56 0.22 -14.25 -0.86
N LYS A 57 0.76 -14.19 0.36
CA LYS A 57 0.80 -15.35 1.28
C LYS A 57 -0.52 -15.55 2.03
N ILE A 58 -1.35 -14.52 2.09
CA ILE A 58 -2.66 -14.54 2.79
C ILE A 58 -3.78 -14.85 1.80
N LEU A 59 -3.69 -14.32 0.59
CA LEU A 59 -4.74 -14.43 -0.40
C LEU A 59 -4.73 -15.79 -1.10
N SER A 60 -5.93 -16.32 -1.38
CA SER A 60 -6.12 -17.38 -2.36
C SER A 60 -5.98 -16.87 -3.80
N SER A 61 -5.80 -17.77 -4.76
CA SER A 61 -5.63 -17.43 -6.19
C SER A 61 -6.75 -16.52 -6.71
N ARG A 62 -8.02 -16.82 -6.39
CA ARG A 62 -9.16 -15.98 -6.79
C ARG A 62 -9.06 -14.55 -6.24
N GLN A 63 -8.57 -14.41 -5.01
CA GLN A 63 -8.44 -13.11 -4.36
C GLN A 63 -7.23 -12.33 -4.88
N VAL A 64 -6.18 -13.02 -5.34
CA VAL A 64 -5.06 -12.43 -6.09
C VAL A 64 -5.54 -11.84 -7.41
N ASP A 65 -6.40 -12.54 -8.15
CA ASP A 65 -6.98 -12.01 -9.40
C ASP A 65 -7.82 -10.76 -9.13
N ALA A 66 -8.63 -10.80 -8.06
CA ALA A 66 -9.43 -9.64 -7.64
C ALA A 66 -8.55 -8.45 -7.21
N TYR A 67 -7.40 -8.72 -6.58
CA TYR A 67 -6.40 -7.70 -6.23
C TYR A 67 -5.73 -7.11 -7.48
N ALA A 68 -5.34 -7.94 -8.43
CA ALA A 68 -4.76 -7.49 -9.70
C ALA A 68 -5.73 -6.58 -10.47
N ALA A 69 -7.01 -6.95 -10.54
CA ALA A 69 -8.06 -6.13 -11.14
C ALA A 69 -8.33 -4.83 -10.34
N PHE A 70 -8.14 -4.83 -9.03
CA PHE A 70 -8.20 -3.61 -8.23
C PHE A 70 -7.05 -2.66 -8.56
N LYS A 71 -5.82 -3.17 -8.73
CA LYS A 71 -4.62 -2.37 -9.03
C LYS A 71 -4.65 -1.62 -10.36
N THR A 72 -5.46 -2.05 -11.32
CA THR A 72 -5.60 -1.32 -12.59
C THR A 72 -6.45 -0.05 -12.44
N LYS A 73 -7.08 0.17 -11.29
CA LYS A 73 -7.88 1.36 -11.02
C LYS A 73 -6.99 2.50 -10.48
N PRO A 74 -7.23 3.75 -10.87
CA PRO A 74 -6.44 4.90 -10.41
C PRO A 74 -6.47 5.07 -8.88
N GLU A 75 -7.60 4.76 -8.25
CA GLU A 75 -7.79 4.76 -6.78
C GLU A 75 -6.94 3.73 -6.01
N ALA A 76 -6.32 2.78 -6.71
CA ALA A 76 -5.46 1.76 -6.12
C ALA A 76 -3.97 2.14 -6.11
N SER A 77 -3.59 3.28 -6.70
CA SER A 77 -2.21 3.75 -6.73
C SER A 77 -1.76 4.19 -5.33
N PHE A 78 -0.93 3.37 -4.69
CA PHE A 78 -0.40 3.67 -3.38
C PHE A 78 0.48 4.93 -3.34
N LEU A 79 1.32 5.13 -4.37
CA LEU A 79 2.15 6.32 -4.46
C LEU A 79 1.27 7.57 -4.51
N SER A 80 0.16 7.53 -5.25
CA SER A 80 -0.80 8.64 -5.28
C SER A 80 -1.45 8.87 -3.93
N LEU A 81 -1.90 7.80 -3.25
CA LEU A 81 -2.50 7.90 -1.91
C LEU A 81 -1.54 8.48 -0.88
N VAL A 82 -0.26 8.05 -0.89
CA VAL A 82 0.76 8.56 0.03
C VAL A 82 1.09 10.03 -0.24
N GLN A 83 1.10 10.45 -1.51
CA GLN A 83 1.33 11.85 -1.88
C GLN A 83 0.17 12.77 -1.52
N GLU A 84 -1.08 12.29 -1.58
CA GLU A 84 -2.26 13.07 -1.14
C GLU A 84 -2.30 13.27 0.38
N VAL A 85 -1.87 12.28 1.17
CA VAL A 85 -1.87 12.39 2.64
C VAL A 85 -0.59 12.99 3.21
N SER A 86 0.52 12.96 2.45
CA SER A 86 1.73 13.68 2.83
C SER A 86 1.46 15.17 2.64
N PRO A 87 1.61 16.01 3.68
CA PRO A 87 1.33 17.43 3.57
C PRO A 87 2.27 18.03 2.53
N SER A 88 1.74 18.24 1.31
CA SER A 88 2.37 19.06 0.31
C SER A 88 2.52 20.46 0.90
N ARG A 89 3.73 20.73 1.37
CA ARG A 89 4.45 22.00 1.34
C ARG A 89 3.58 23.14 0.79
N LYS A 90 2.83 23.82 1.67
CA LYS A 90 2.41 25.19 1.38
C LYS A 90 3.70 26.00 1.26
N LYS A 91 4.10 26.30 0.01
CA LYS A 91 5.03 27.40 -0.28
C LYS A 91 4.36 28.72 0.10
#